data_AF-A0ABD5GJN4-F1
#
_entry.id   AF-A0ABD5GJN4-F1
#
_cell.length_a   1.000
_cell.length_b   1.000
_cell.length_c   1.000
_cell.angle_alpha   90.00
_cell.angle_beta   90.00
_cell.angle_gamma   90.00
#
_symmetry.space_group_name_H-M   'P 1'
#
loop_
_entity.id
_entity.type
_entity.pdbx_description
1 polymer ?
#
loop_
_entity_poly.entity_id
_entity_poly.type
_entity_poly.pdbx_seq_one_letter_code
_entity_poly.pdbx_strand_id
1 'polypeptide(L)'
;MSYQGILFPDRAEDIHQPSYNSYRIFLDFWQPLANKLRDLYEPVFLRGTTRILLIHAPQGGGKTMFATKLANDFKSTTNQKPITASKENLWHRISGGTDGYTAKLDENLINGATNTTSVINITNDSSVNGTLINEDKKWLTELIPKIELNTDRRWIVILDNAERGHFIQSLLDLSDAEFMERKDDKSTIQIAAQRFVGYARTKLRGCLFVILTNSQTFKEHLTEAINSQHQGMLEATSLPLPGAQEKETVVRVNTNRLNNFSYWYCLDKAGPNEKIAVYNALNGAETFPGSFAAVDAAIKSSTRVGRSANTCLLSLIIFTKDTDKSEIDKLGTIWREEINYKWLSVTTFNGGWATKIKNTRETALLESEWNLRVITIGEEFIKSLLTQTPRDLDLCSKLISKLKKNFGAGVYQKTLEQHRSEIRQLIDSWTTNNNSDIETNFWSLGQRRSTIYEPILTKILNNYNKTSPGFLSCRPDTVISKFTPCSILSAKTSEIKDINRAIRREAHTFEFTAIQNPTAKNIQIYLDGKLKGYIEVVQEQ
;
A
#
# COMPACT_ATOMS: atom_id res chain seq x y z
N MET A 1 10.90 6.40 25.74
CA MET A 1 10.89 5.36 24.69
C MET A 1 11.79 5.85 23.57
N SER A 2 12.87 5.12 23.26
CA SER A 2 13.76 5.45 22.14
C SER A 2 13.02 5.20 20.83
N TYR A 3 12.93 6.22 19.98
CA TYR A 3 12.28 6.15 18.68
C TYR A 3 12.97 5.11 17.78
N GLN A 4 12.18 4.22 17.18
CA GLN A 4 12.60 3.34 16.08
C GLN A 4 12.17 4.02 14.78
N GLY A 5 13.09 4.17 13.82
CA GLY A 5 12.83 4.75 12.49
C GLY A 5 11.70 4.05 11.73
N ILE A 6 11.43 4.50 10.51
CA ILE A 6 10.48 3.76 9.67
C ILE A 6 11.01 2.37 9.36
N LEU A 7 10.13 1.37 9.40
CA LEU A 7 10.39 0.03 8.92
C LEU A 7 10.29 0.01 7.39
N PHE A 8 11.37 -0.40 6.75
CA PHE A 8 11.43 -0.82 5.35
C PHE A 8 12.56 -1.85 5.20
N PRO A 9 12.50 -2.73 4.17
CA PRO A 9 13.57 -3.68 3.92
C PRO A 9 14.75 -2.96 3.25
N ASP A 10 15.92 -2.99 3.89
CA ASP A 10 17.16 -2.43 3.32
C ASP A 10 17.62 -3.24 2.10
N ARG A 11 17.37 -4.56 2.14
CA ARG A 11 17.69 -5.49 1.05
C ARG A 11 16.47 -6.28 0.63
N ALA A 12 16.46 -6.77 -0.61
CA ALA A 12 15.30 -7.46 -1.16
C ALA A 12 15.05 -8.83 -0.51
N GLU A 13 16.12 -9.45 0.00
CA GLU A 13 16.13 -10.73 0.69
C GLU A 13 15.39 -10.66 2.03
N ASP A 14 15.36 -9.48 2.65
CA ASP A 14 14.74 -9.28 3.96
C ASP A 14 13.22 -9.30 3.90
N ILE A 15 12.60 -9.15 2.73
CA ILE A 15 11.14 -9.05 2.57
C ILE A 15 10.36 -10.24 3.15
N HIS A 16 11.03 -11.38 3.31
CA HIS A 16 10.44 -12.60 3.87
C HIS A 16 10.49 -12.67 5.40
N GLN A 17 11.17 -11.73 6.05
CA GLN A 17 11.16 -11.67 7.51
C GLN A 17 9.76 -11.30 8.02
N PRO A 18 9.33 -11.82 9.18
CA PRO A 18 7.99 -11.57 9.73
C PRO A 18 7.64 -10.08 9.89
N SER A 19 8.63 -9.22 10.09
CA SER A 19 8.52 -7.76 10.18
C SER A 19 7.99 -7.11 8.90
N TYR A 20 8.18 -7.74 7.73
CA TYR A 20 7.83 -7.20 6.41
C TYR A 20 6.67 -7.92 5.74
N ASN A 21 5.94 -8.79 6.46
CA ASN A 21 4.78 -9.53 5.94
C ASN A 21 3.69 -8.65 5.28
N SER A 22 3.61 -7.37 5.67
CA SER A 22 2.65 -6.42 5.10
C SER A 22 3.21 -5.62 3.91
N TYR A 23 4.47 -5.79 3.53
CA TYR A 23 5.06 -5.10 2.38
C TYR A 23 4.38 -5.52 1.08
N ARG A 24 4.10 -4.54 0.21
CA ARG A 24 3.48 -4.71 -1.10
C ARG A 24 4.50 -4.46 -2.20
N ILE A 25 4.66 -5.45 -3.08
CA ILE A 25 5.43 -5.32 -4.33
C ILE A 25 4.47 -4.92 -5.45
N PHE A 26 4.77 -3.80 -6.11
CA PHE A 26 4.00 -3.30 -7.23
C PHE A 26 4.59 -3.80 -8.55
N LEU A 27 3.75 -4.32 -9.44
CA LEU A 27 4.19 -4.98 -10.68
C LEU A 27 3.96 -4.13 -11.94
N ASP A 28 3.22 -3.03 -11.84
CA ASP A 28 2.73 -2.30 -13.02
C ASP A 28 3.86 -1.67 -13.85
N PHE A 29 4.88 -1.12 -13.21
CA PHE A 29 6.06 -0.62 -13.89
C PHE A 29 6.94 -1.74 -14.46
N TRP A 30 6.81 -2.98 -13.98
CA TRP A 30 7.48 -4.16 -14.56
C TRP A 30 6.69 -4.81 -15.71
N GLN A 31 5.49 -4.30 -16.05
CA GLN A 31 4.70 -4.88 -17.14
C GLN A 31 5.46 -4.98 -18.48
N PRO A 32 6.26 -3.98 -18.92
CA PRO A 32 7.04 -4.11 -20.14
C PRO A 32 8.05 -5.28 -20.08
N LEU A 33 8.63 -5.51 -18.90
CA LEU A 33 9.56 -6.62 -18.68
C LEU A 33 8.84 -7.97 -18.61
N ALA A 34 7.65 -8.02 -18.00
CA ALA A 34 6.80 -9.21 -17.99
C ALA A 34 6.37 -9.63 -19.41
N ASN A 35 6.07 -8.66 -20.29
CA ASN A 35 5.78 -8.92 -21.70
C ASN A 35 7.00 -9.52 -22.42
N LYS A 36 8.20 -8.93 -22.25
CA LYS A 36 9.43 -9.51 -22.82
C LYS A 36 9.70 -10.93 -22.33
N LEU A 37 9.52 -11.18 -21.03
CA LEU A 37 9.65 -12.53 -20.48
C LEU A 37 8.66 -13.51 -21.11
N ARG A 38 7.42 -13.08 -21.35
CA ARG A 38 6.42 -13.90 -22.05
C ARG A 38 6.87 -14.23 -23.46
N ASP A 39 7.29 -13.23 -24.24
CA ASP A 39 7.72 -13.41 -25.63
C ASP A 39 8.91 -14.37 -25.74
N LEU A 40 9.80 -14.37 -24.75
CA LEU A 40 10.93 -15.31 -24.67
C LEU A 40 10.53 -16.67 -24.10
N TYR A 41 9.56 -16.71 -23.19
CA TYR A 41 9.07 -17.93 -22.57
C TYR A 41 8.24 -18.78 -23.53
N GLU A 42 7.44 -18.18 -24.40
CA GLU A 42 6.56 -18.91 -25.32
C GLU A 42 7.33 -19.87 -26.25
N PRO A 43 8.42 -19.49 -26.93
CA PRO A 43 9.24 -20.42 -27.70
C PRO A 43 9.88 -21.53 -26.86
N VAL A 44 10.25 -21.23 -25.61
CA VAL A 44 10.80 -22.22 -24.66
C VAL A 44 9.72 -23.25 -24.34
N PHE A 45 8.53 -22.77 -23.99
CA PHE A 45 7.36 -23.58 -23.68
C PHE A 45 6.94 -24.47 -24.86
N LEU A 46 6.70 -23.87 -26.03
CA LEU A 46 6.15 -24.56 -27.20
C LEU A 46 7.18 -25.42 -27.95
N ARG A 47 8.45 -24.96 -28.05
CA ARG A 47 9.45 -25.57 -28.94
C ARG A 47 10.67 -26.14 -28.21
N GLY A 48 10.77 -25.94 -26.90
CA GLY A 48 11.95 -26.36 -26.12
C GLY A 48 13.23 -25.63 -26.52
N THR A 49 13.12 -24.46 -27.18
CA THR A 49 14.29 -23.66 -27.55
C THR A 49 14.83 -22.94 -26.33
N THR A 50 16.14 -22.79 -26.22
CA THR A 50 16.75 -21.99 -25.16
C THR A 50 16.74 -20.50 -25.51
N ARG A 51 16.40 -19.67 -24.53
CA ARG A 51 16.35 -18.21 -24.61
C ARG A 51 17.03 -17.58 -23.41
N ILE A 52 17.58 -16.38 -23.62
CA ILE A 52 18.28 -15.63 -22.58
C ILE A 52 17.70 -14.22 -22.53
N LEU A 53 17.30 -13.78 -21.35
CA LEU A 53 16.99 -12.39 -21.04
C LEU A 53 18.07 -11.85 -20.10
N LEU A 54 18.83 -10.87 -20.56
CA LEU A 54 19.83 -10.16 -19.77
C LEU A 54 19.29 -8.81 -19.32
N ILE A 55 19.16 -8.63 -18.00
CA ILE A 55 18.56 -7.45 -17.37
C ILE A 55 19.64 -6.70 -16.60
N HIS A 56 19.89 -5.46 -17.02
CA HIS A 56 20.75 -4.54 -16.28
C HIS A 56 19.94 -3.57 -15.43
N ALA A 57 20.39 -3.31 -14.21
CA ALA A 57 19.94 -2.19 -13.40
C ALA A 57 21.05 -1.77 -12.44
N PRO A 58 21.15 -0.48 -12.06
CA PRO A 58 22.07 -0.07 -10.99
C PRO A 58 21.75 -0.79 -9.66
N GLN A 59 22.70 -0.73 -8.74
CA GLN A 59 22.48 -1.20 -7.36
C GLN A 59 21.26 -0.49 -6.75
N GLY A 60 20.41 -1.23 -6.03
CA GLY A 60 19.16 -0.69 -5.49
C GLY A 60 18.02 -0.56 -6.51
N GLY A 61 18.23 -0.91 -7.79
CA GLY A 61 17.19 -0.85 -8.84
C GLY A 61 16.10 -1.92 -8.75
N GLY A 62 16.21 -2.89 -7.82
CA GLY A 62 15.17 -3.91 -7.60
C GLY A 62 15.34 -5.24 -8.36
N LYS A 63 16.54 -5.57 -8.87
CA LYS A 63 16.81 -6.83 -9.59
C LYS A 63 16.53 -8.07 -8.74
N THR A 64 17.11 -8.13 -7.55
CA THR A 64 16.89 -9.22 -6.60
C THR A 64 15.42 -9.31 -6.18
N MET A 65 14.75 -8.15 -6.01
CA MET A 65 13.30 -8.12 -5.73
C MET A 65 12.48 -8.74 -6.86
N PHE A 66 12.83 -8.43 -8.12
CA PHE A 66 12.20 -9.01 -9.30
C PHE A 66 12.41 -10.54 -9.38
N ALA A 67 13.64 -11.00 -9.20
CA ALA A 67 13.99 -12.43 -9.17
C ALA A 67 13.21 -13.19 -8.09
N THR A 68 13.26 -12.69 -6.87
CA THR A 68 12.58 -13.26 -5.71
C THR A 68 11.07 -13.26 -5.90
N LYS A 69 10.49 -12.19 -6.45
CA LYS A 69 9.05 -12.11 -6.76
C LYS A 69 8.65 -13.15 -7.79
N LEU A 70 9.40 -13.31 -8.89
CA LEU A 70 9.12 -14.31 -9.92
C LEU A 70 9.13 -15.73 -9.35
N ALA A 71 10.17 -16.09 -8.59
CA ALA A 71 10.30 -17.43 -7.99
C ALA A 71 9.19 -17.73 -6.99
N ASN A 72 8.85 -16.76 -6.12
CA ASN A 72 7.80 -16.93 -5.12
C ASN A 72 6.40 -16.95 -5.72
N ASP A 73 6.15 -16.16 -6.75
CA ASP A 73 4.87 -16.17 -7.46
C ASP A 73 4.64 -17.49 -8.19
N PHE A 74 5.68 -18.06 -8.80
CA PHE A 74 5.60 -19.41 -9.33
C PHE A 74 5.30 -20.46 -8.23
N LYS A 75 6.01 -20.40 -7.10
CA LYS A 75 5.81 -21.33 -5.98
C LYS A 75 4.41 -21.22 -5.37
N SER A 76 3.92 -19.99 -5.18
CA SER A 76 2.56 -19.76 -4.64
C SER A 76 1.49 -20.29 -5.59
N THR A 77 1.67 -20.10 -6.91
CA THR A 77 0.77 -20.67 -7.94
C THR A 77 0.78 -22.20 -7.90
N THR A 78 1.95 -22.82 -7.75
CA THR A 78 2.09 -24.28 -7.65
C THR A 78 1.34 -24.85 -6.44
N ASN A 79 1.32 -24.11 -5.33
CA ASN A 79 0.64 -24.50 -4.10
C ASN A 79 -0.87 -24.18 -4.11
N GLN A 80 -1.34 -23.38 -5.06
CA GLN A 80 -2.73 -22.94 -5.15
C GLN A 80 -3.54 -23.90 -6.02
N LYS A 81 -4.54 -24.57 -5.44
CA LYS A 81 -5.47 -25.45 -6.16
C LYS A 81 -6.93 -25.18 -5.71
N PRO A 82 -7.85 -24.78 -6.60
CA PRO A 82 -7.64 -24.42 -8.02
C PRO A 82 -6.87 -23.10 -8.18
N ILE A 83 -6.17 -22.93 -9.30
CA ILE A 83 -5.48 -21.68 -9.64
C ILE A 83 -6.52 -20.60 -9.94
N THR A 84 -6.38 -19.44 -9.29
CA THR A 84 -7.16 -18.23 -9.57
C THR A 84 -6.21 -17.18 -10.11
N ALA A 85 -6.51 -16.67 -11.31
CA ALA A 85 -5.67 -15.66 -11.93
C ALA A 85 -5.59 -14.39 -11.08
N SER A 86 -4.39 -13.79 -11.02
CA SER A 86 -4.14 -12.59 -10.22
C SER A 86 -3.18 -11.66 -10.94
N LYS A 87 -3.57 -10.37 -11.05
CA LYS A 87 -2.70 -9.33 -11.59
C LYS A 87 -1.56 -8.97 -10.63
N GLU A 88 -1.62 -9.32 -9.35
CA GLU A 88 -0.53 -9.08 -8.40
C GLU A 88 0.51 -10.22 -8.37
N ASN A 89 0.38 -11.18 -9.30
CA ASN A 89 1.28 -12.32 -9.46
C ASN A 89 2.03 -12.20 -10.80
N LEU A 90 3.35 -12.04 -10.72
CA LEU A 90 4.25 -11.85 -11.87
C LEU A 90 4.30 -13.09 -12.77
N TRP A 91 4.26 -14.30 -12.19
CA TRP A 91 4.18 -15.53 -12.97
C TRP A 91 2.88 -15.61 -13.78
N HIS A 92 1.74 -15.20 -13.21
CA HIS A 92 0.48 -15.13 -13.92
C HIS A 92 0.52 -14.08 -15.05
N ARG A 93 1.17 -12.92 -14.85
CA ARG A 93 1.37 -11.93 -15.91
C ARG A 93 2.20 -12.49 -17.07
N ILE A 94 3.16 -13.37 -16.80
CA ILE A 94 3.99 -14.01 -17.84
C ILE A 94 3.22 -15.13 -18.54
N SER A 95 2.64 -16.06 -17.78
CA SER A 95 2.05 -17.32 -18.31
C SER A 95 0.60 -17.21 -18.78
N GLY A 96 -0.18 -16.27 -18.26
CA GLY A 96 -1.64 -16.18 -18.49
C GLY A 96 -2.06 -15.50 -19.78
N GLY A 97 -1.12 -15.21 -20.69
CA GLY A 97 -1.36 -14.80 -22.07
C GLY A 97 -2.42 -13.72 -22.29
N THR A 98 -2.05 -12.44 -22.20
CA THR A 98 -2.89 -11.34 -22.73
C THR A 98 -2.10 -10.08 -23.08
N ASP A 99 -2.46 -9.43 -24.18
CA ASP A 99 -1.88 -8.16 -24.63
C ASP A 99 -2.56 -6.98 -23.92
N GLY A 100 -1.99 -6.53 -22.81
CA GLY A 100 -2.34 -5.25 -22.18
C GLY A 100 -3.00 -5.30 -20.80
N TYR A 101 -3.10 -4.12 -20.18
CA TYR A 101 -3.52 -3.89 -18.79
C TYR A 101 -4.99 -4.27 -18.49
N THR A 102 -5.84 -4.40 -19.52
CA THR A 102 -7.30 -4.53 -19.40
C THR A 102 -7.84 -5.94 -19.65
N ALA A 103 -7.04 -6.84 -20.24
CA ALA A 103 -7.50 -8.19 -20.56
C ALA A 103 -7.44 -9.13 -19.35
N LYS A 104 -8.37 -10.10 -19.33
CA LYS A 104 -8.49 -11.12 -18.27
C LYS A 104 -7.45 -12.22 -18.52
N LEU A 105 -6.56 -12.45 -17.55
CA LEU A 105 -5.57 -13.54 -17.60
C LEU A 105 -6.27 -14.90 -17.70
N ASP A 106 -5.73 -15.79 -18.54
CA ASP A 106 -6.27 -17.13 -18.78
C ASP A 106 -5.73 -18.15 -17.77
N GLU A 107 -6.62 -18.64 -16.89
CA GLU A 107 -6.30 -19.63 -15.87
C GLU A 107 -5.84 -20.98 -16.44
N ASN A 108 -6.31 -21.35 -17.63
CA ASN A 108 -5.90 -22.61 -18.28
C ASN A 108 -4.46 -22.52 -18.79
N LEU A 109 -4.08 -21.38 -19.36
CA LEU A 109 -2.69 -21.13 -19.79
C LEU A 109 -1.75 -21.09 -18.58
N ILE A 110 -2.15 -20.41 -17.51
CA ILE A 110 -1.39 -20.40 -16.25
C ILE A 110 -1.22 -21.83 -15.71
N ASN A 111 -2.29 -22.62 -15.67
CA ASN A 111 -2.23 -23.99 -15.16
C ASN A 111 -1.32 -24.88 -16.03
N GLY A 112 -1.46 -24.81 -17.36
CA GLY A 112 -0.63 -25.58 -18.29
C GLY A 112 0.86 -25.23 -18.17
N ALA A 113 1.18 -23.94 -18.11
CA ALA A 113 2.55 -23.48 -17.89
C ALA A 113 3.07 -23.93 -16.51
N THR A 114 2.33 -23.68 -15.43
CA THR A 114 2.77 -24.00 -14.06
C THR A 114 3.09 -25.48 -13.88
N ASN A 115 2.30 -26.38 -14.46
CA ASN A 115 2.51 -27.83 -14.33
C ASN A 115 3.72 -28.35 -15.10
N THR A 116 4.18 -27.62 -16.12
CA THR A 116 5.27 -28.04 -17.01
C THR A 116 6.55 -27.23 -16.83
N THR A 117 6.50 -26.13 -16.08
CA THR A 117 7.69 -25.32 -15.75
C THR A 117 8.29 -25.74 -14.40
N SER A 118 9.58 -25.50 -14.26
CA SER A 118 10.30 -25.44 -12.99
C SER A 118 11.07 -24.12 -12.94
N VAL A 119 11.09 -23.46 -11.79
CA VAL A 119 11.87 -22.23 -11.58
C VAL A 119 12.98 -22.51 -10.57
N ILE A 120 14.22 -22.16 -10.92
CA ILE A 120 15.37 -22.20 -10.03
C ILE A 120 15.96 -20.79 -9.95
N ASN A 121 16.22 -20.32 -8.72
CA ASN A 121 16.96 -19.11 -8.47
C ASN A 121 18.38 -19.47 -7.97
N ILE A 122 19.40 -19.06 -8.71
CA ILE A 122 20.80 -19.25 -8.35
C ILE A 122 21.31 -17.89 -7.86
N THR A 123 21.60 -17.83 -6.57
CA THR A 123 22.11 -16.65 -5.88
C THR A 123 23.47 -16.96 -5.26
N ASN A 124 24.33 -15.95 -5.15
CA ASN A 124 25.65 -16.01 -4.49
C ASN A 124 25.63 -16.34 -2.97
N ASP A 125 24.47 -16.66 -2.40
CA ASP A 125 24.27 -16.74 -0.95
C ASP A 125 23.47 -17.99 -0.58
N SER A 126 23.93 -19.14 -1.07
CA SER A 126 23.50 -20.46 -0.58
C SER A 126 24.13 -20.74 0.79
N SER A 127 24.05 -19.81 1.74
CA SER A 127 24.46 -20.04 3.13
C SER A 127 23.35 -20.80 3.87
N VAL A 128 23.26 -22.10 3.65
CA VAL A 128 22.55 -22.97 4.60
C VAL A 128 23.43 -23.08 5.85
N ASN A 129 22.97 -22.50 6.97
CA ASN A 129 23.62 -22.57 8.29
C ASN A 129 25.03 -21.94 8.39
N GLY A 130 25.25 -20.75 7.84
CA GLY A 130 26.43 -19.94 8.17
C GLY A 130 27.78 -20.55 7.78
N THR A 131 27.76 -21.60 6.96
CA THR A 131 28.97 -22.20 6.38
C THR A 131 29.03 -21.76 4.93
N LEU A 132 30.06 -20.99 4.57
CA LEU A 132 30.40 -20.68 3.17
C LEU A 132 30.82 -21.99 2.50
N ILE A 133 29.86 -22.78 2.03
CA ILE A 133 30.18 -23.93 1.19
C ILE A 133 30.45 -23.37 -0.21
N ASN A 134 31.58 -23.75 -0.80
CA ASN A 134 31.96 -23.48 -2.19
C ASN A 134 30.98 -24.10 -3.25
N GLU A 135 29.69 -24.21 -2.93
CA GLU A 135 28.64 -24.84 -3.75
C GLU A 135 28.22 -23.96 -4.95
N ASP A 136 28.37 -22.65 -4.87
CA ASP A 136 27.94 -21.72 -5.95
C ASP A 136 28.76 -21.85 -7.26
N LYS A 137 29.89 -22.59 -7.23
CA LYS A 137 30.68 -22.93 -8.43
C LYS A 137 30.13 -24.14 -9.21
N LYS A 138 29.05 -24.78 -8.75
CA LYS A 138 28.52 -26.04 -9.32
C LYS A 138 27.10 -25.93 -9.87
N TRP A 139 26.56 -24.73 -10.07
CA TRP A 139 25.19 -24.60 -10.58
C TRP A 139 24.96 -25.35 -11.91
N LEU A 140 25.95 -25.37 -12.81
CA LEU A 140 25.90 -26.18 -14.03
C LEU A 140 25.87 -27.69 -13.74
N THR A 141 26.73 -28.14 -12.83
CA THR A 141 26.83 -29.55 -12.42
C THR A 141 25.55 -30.06 -11.76
N GLU A 142 24.80 -29.19 -11.09
CA GLU A 142 23.50 -29.53 -10.51
C GLU A 142 22.34 -29.39 -11.49
N LEU A 143 22.37 -28.35 -12.33
CA LEU A 143 21.28 -28.04 -13.24
C LEU A 143 21.21 -29.02 -14.42
N ILE A 144 22.37 -29.38 -15.00
CA ILE A 144 22.43 -30.27 -16.17
C ILE A 144 21.74 -31.61 -15.88
N PRO A 145 22.07 -32.35 -14.79
CA PRO A 145 21.39 -33.61 -14.48
C PRO A 145 19.89 -33.42 -14.25
N LYS A 146 19.47 -32.32 -13.60
CA LYS A 146 18.04 -32.03 -13.36
C LYS A 146 17.27 -31.85 -14.67
N ILE A 147 17.85 -31.16 -15.66
CA ILE A 147 17.24 -30.97 -16.98
C ILE A 147 17.21 -32.28 -17.75
N GLU A 148 18.33 -33.00 -17.80
CA GLU A 148 18.45 -34.27 -18.53
C GLU A 148 17.49 -35.34 -17.99
N LEU A 149 17.19 -35.33 -16.69
CA LEU A 149 16.19 -36.22 -16.06
C LEU A 149 14.73 -35.79 -16.27
N ASN A 150 14.46 -34.51 -16.58
CA ASN A 150 13.11 -33.94 -16.68
C ASN A 150 12.92 -33.25 -18.05
N THR A 151 13.05 -34.01 -19.12
CA THR A 151 13.00 -33.50 -20.51
C THR A 151 11.62 -32.99 -20.96
N ASP A 152 10.57 -33.45 -20.29
CA ASP A 152 9.19 -33.01 -20.45
C ASP A 152 8.94 -31.63 -19.83
N ARG A 153 9.81 -31.19 -18.91
CA ARG A 153 9.70 -29.90 -18.24
C ARG A 153 10.45 -28.79 -18.97
N ARG A 154 10.09 -27.55 -18.63
CA ARG A 154 10.76 -26.32 -19.04
C ARG A 154 11.34 -25.63 -17.83
N TRP A 155 12.46 -24.97 -18.00
CA TRP A 155 13.19 -24.40 -16.87
C TRP A 155 13.32 -22.90 -17.01
N ILE A 156 12.96 -22.17 -15.97
CA ILE A 156 13.36 -20.77 -15.81
C ILE A 156 14.50 -20.74 -14.80
N VAL A 157 15.66 -20.28 -15.26
CA VAL A 157 16.90 -20.26 -14.48
C VAL A 157 17.26 -18.81 -14.26
N ILE A 158 17.12 -18.36 -13.02
CA ILE A 158 17.44 -16.99 -12.62
C ILE A 158 18.88 -16.97 -12.11
N LEU A 159 19.72 -16.10 -12.67
CA LEU A 159 21.12 -15.91 -12.32
C LEU A 159 21.28 -14.48 -11.80
N ASP A 160 21.25 -14.29 -10.47
CA ASP A 160 21.32 -12.95 -9.87
C ASP A 160 22.75 -12.48 -9.60
N ASN A 161 23.05 -11.23 -9.95
CA ASN A 161 24.39 -10.63 -9.93
C ASN A 161 25.43 -11.46 -10.72
N ALA A 162 25.10 -11.83 -11.96
CA ALA A 162 25.90 -12.70 -12.81
C ALA A 162 27.28 -12.14 -13.20
N GLU A 163 27.52 -10.84 -13.01
CA GLU A 163 28.87 -10.25 -13.13
C GLU A 163 29.81 -10.72 -12.01
N ARG A 164 29.28 -11.34 -10.95
CA ARG A 164 30.07 -11.92 -9.87
C ARG A 164 30.48 -13.37 -10.21
N GLY A 165 31.34 -13.92 -9.36
CA GLY A 165 32.07 -15.15 -9.61
C GLY A 165 31.24 -16.33 -10.12
N HIS A 166 30.10 -16.65 -9.50
CA HIS A 166 29.34 -17.89 -9.77
C HIS A 166 28.97 -18.12 -11.25
N PHE A 167 28.76 -17.08 -12.08
CA PHE A 167 28.46 -17.30 -13.50
C PHE A 167 29.72 -17.59 -14.31
N ILE A 168 30.67 -16.64 -14.35
CA ILE A 168 31.89 -16.74 -15.16
C ILE A 168 32.79 -17.87 -14.62
N GLN A 169 32.99 -17.95 -13.31
CA GLN A 169 33.83 -18.98 -12.70
C GLN A 169 33.30 -20.38 -12.97
N SER A 170 31.98 -20.61 -12.86
CA SER A 170 31.41 -21.94 -13.12
C SER A 170 31.53 -22.36 -14.57
N LEU A 171 31.45 -21.41 -15.51
CA LEU A 171 31.61 -21.70 -16.94
C LEU A 171 33.07 -22.00 -17.31
N LEU A 172 34.01 -21.31 -16.67
CA LEU A 172 35.43 -21.35 -17.00
C LEU A 172 36.27 -22.26 -16.09
N ASP A 173 35.71 -22.71 -14.97
CA ASP A 173 36.38 -23.44 -13.88
C ASP A 173 37.54 -22.63 -13.27
N LEU A 174 37.31 -21.34 -13.02
CA LEU A 174 38.31 -20.43 -12.46
C LEU A 174 38.33 -20.45 -10.93
N SER A 175 39.52 -20.34 -10.36
CA SER A 175 39.70 -20.03 -8.94
C SER A 175 39.25 -18.59 -8.60
N ASP A 176 39.14 -18.27 -7.31
CA ASP A 176 38.76 -16.91 -6.87
C ASP A 176 39.83 -15.87 -7.20
N ALA A 177 41.10 -16.25 -7.11
CA ALA A 177 42.22 -15.39 -7.48
C ALA A 177 42.20 -15.07 -8.99
N GLU A 178 42.08 -16.09 -9.85
CA GLU A 178 42.05 -15.92 -11.31
C GLU A 178 40.84 -15.10 -11.77
N PHE A 179 39.69 -15.29 -11.13
CA PHE A 179 38.51 -14.50 -11.44
C PHE A 179 38.71 -13.03 -11.06
N MET A 180 39.23 -12.74 -9.87
CA MET A 180 39.43 -11.36 -9.43
C MET A 180 40.40 -10.59 -10.33
N GLU A 181 41.40 -11.27 -10.91
CA GLU A 181 42.33 -10.68 -11.89
C GLU A 181 41.68 -10.42 -13.27
N ARG A 182 40.65 -11.19 -13.65
CA ARG A 182 40.12 -11.25 -15.03
C ARG A 182 38.64 -10.91 -15.18
N LYS A 183 37.92 -10.60 -14.10
CA LYS A 183 36.45 -10.46 -14.08
C LYS A 183 35.90 -9.42 -15.07
N ASP A 184 36.67 -8.37 -15.36
CA ASP A 184 36.28 -7.28 -16.26
C ASP A 184 36.96 -7.39 -17.64
N ASP A 185 37.78 -8.42 -17.87
CA ASP A 185 38.44 -8.65 -19.15
C ASP A 185 37.43 -9.16 -20.19
N LYS A 186 37.35 -8.42 -21.31
CA LYS A 186 36.48 -8.75 -22.45
C LYS A 186 36.75 -10.16 -22.98
N SER A 187 38.03 -10.60 -23.01
CA SER A 187 38.38 -11.92 -23.54
C SER A 187 37.83 -13.04 -22.66
N THR A 188 37.90 -12.86 -21.33
CA THR A 188 37.35 -13.79 -20.34
C THR A 188 35.82 -13.92 -20.47
N ILE A 189 35.11 -12.79 -20.58
CA ILE A 189 33.65 -12.79 -20.82
C ILE A 189 33.31 -13.48 -22.15
N GLN A 190 34.10 -13.27 -23.19
CA GLN A 190 33.88 -13.87 -24.50
C GLN A 190 34.01 -15.40 -24.47
N ILE A 191 35.01 -15.94 -23.78
CA ILE A 191 35.18 -17.41 -23.63
C ILE A 191 34.03 -17.99 -22.80
N ALA A 192 33.62 -17.30 -21.73
CA ALA A 192 32.48 -17.72 -20.91
C ALA A 192 31.19 -17.77 -21.74
N ALA A 193 30.93 -16.74 -22.55
CA ALA A 193 29.80 -16.68 -23.47
C ALA A 193 29.81 -17.83 -24.48
N GLN A 194 30.96 -18.15 -25.08
CA GLN A 194 31.10 -19.27 -26.01
C GLN A 194 30.73 -20.62 -25.34
N ARG A 195 31.27 -20.88 -24.15
CA ARG A 195 30.92 -22.09 -23.39
C ARG A 195 29.44 -22.13 -23.03
N PHE A 196 28.88 -21.00 -22.60
CA PHE A 196 27.47 -20.90 -22.25
C PHE A 196 26.55 -21.19 -23.44
N VAL A 197 26.84 -20.62 -24.62
CA VAL A 197 26.10 -20.92 -25.86
C VAL A 197 26.24 -22.41 -26.23
N GLY A 198 27.43 -23.00 -26.05
CA GLY A 198 27.66 -24.43 -26.24
C GLY A 198 26.72 -25.29 -25.38
N TYR A 199 26.61 -24.97 -24.08
CA TYR A 199 25.68 -25.65 -23.17
C TYR A 199 24.21 -25.38 -23.53
N ALA A 200 23.84 -24.13 -23.82
CA ALA A 200 22.49 -23.72 -24.21
C ALA A 200 21.96 -24.49 -25.43
N ARG A 201 22.84 -24.81 -26.38
CA ARG A 201 22.48 -25.56 -27.59
C ARG A 201 22.40 -27.07 -27.39
N THR A 202 22.99 -27.60 -26.31
CA THR A 202 23.15 -29.03 -26.08
C THR A 202 22.45 -29.49 -24.81
N LYS A 203 23.08 -29.29 -23.65
CA LYS A 203 22.65 -29.83 -22.35
C LYS A 203 21.59 -28.98 -21.64
N LEU A 204 21.47 -27.71 -21.99
CA LEU A 204 20.56 -26.75 -21.36
C LEU A 204 19.41 -26.36 -22.31
N ARG A 205 18.91 -27.30 -23.12
CA ARG A 205 17.75 -27.10 -23.99
C ARG A 205 16.48 -26.93 -23.15
N GLY A 206 15.50 -26.18 -23.66
CA GLY A 206 14.24 -25.93 -22.95
C GLY A 206 14.36 -24.98 -21.75
N CYS A 207 15.41 -24.15 -21.70
CA CYS A 207 15.66 -23.20 -20.62
C CYS A 207 15.41 -21.75 -21.05
N LEU A 208 14.79 -20.97 -20.17
CA LEU A 208 14.80 -19.51 -20.19
C LEU A 208 15.76 -19.02 -19.10
N PHE A 209 16.89 -18.46 -19.50
CA PHE A 209 17.82 -17.84 -18.57
C PHE A 209 17.44 -16.39 -18.32
N VAL A 210 17.27 -16.01 -17.06
CA VAL A 210 17.07 -14.62 -16.63
C VAL A 210 18.32 -14.17 -15.90
N ILE A 211 19.19 -13.47 -16.61
CA ILE A 211 20.50 -13.03 -16.13
C ILE A 211 20.38 -11.60 -15.62
N LEU A 212 20.71 -11.34 -14.37
CA LEU A 212 20.62 -10.02 -13.75
C LEU A 212 22.02 -9.48 -13.48
N THR A 213 22.26 -8.21 -13.83
CA THR A 213 23.57 -7.59 -13.62
C THR A 213 23.52 -6.13 -13.18
N ASN A 214 24.49 -5.72 -12.34
CA ASN A 214 24.75 -4.31 -12.02
C ASN A 214 25.77 -3.65 -12.98
N SER A 215 26.48 -4.43 -13.79
CA SER A 215 27.58 -3.94 -14.61
C SER A 215 27.13 -3.72 -16.05
N GLN A 216 27.08 -2.46 -16.47
CA GLN A 216 26.78 -2.08 -17.84
C GLN A 216 27.84 -2.65 -18.81
N THR A 217 29.12 -2.63 -18.43
CA THR A 217 30.22 -3.21 -19.20
C THR A 217 30.07 -4.72 -19.39
N PHE A 218 29.72 -5.44 -18.32
CA PHE A 218 29.43 -6.88 -18.42
C PHE A 218 28.26 -7.15 -19.36
N LYS A 219 27.18 -6.35 -19.27
CA LYS A 219 26.03 -6.47 -20.17
C LYS A 219 26.45 -6.30 -21.64
N GLU A 220 27.21 -5.26 -21.96
CA GLU A 220 27.65 -4.97 -23.32
C GLU A 220 28.52 -6.11 -23.87
N HIS A 221 29.56 -6.50 -23.14
CA HIS A 221 30.48 -7.57 -23.56
C HIS A 221 29.79 -8.92 -23.71
N LEU A 222 28.93 -9.31 -22.77
CA LEU A 222 28.21 -10.58 -22.84
C LEU A 222 27.22 -10.60 -24.01
N THR A 223 26.52 -9.47 -24.25
CA THR A 223 25.58 -9.33 -25.36
C THR A 223 26.29 -9.45 -26.72
N GLU A 224 27.40 -8.74 -26.89
CA GLU A 224 28.23 -8.80 -28.11
C GLU A 224 28.74 -10.23 -28.34
N ALA A 225 29.31 -10.85 -27.30
CA ALA A 225 29.88 -12.18 -27.40
C ALA A 225 28.84 -13.25 -27.73
N ILE A 226 27.66 -13.25 -27.09
CA ILE A 226 26.62 -14.23 -27.37
C ILE A 226 26.03 -14.02 -28.77
N ASN A 227 25.75 -12.78 -29.18
CA ASN A 227 25.21 -12.51 -30.50
C ASN A 227 26.18 -12.85 -31.64
N SER A 228 27.50 -12.75 -31.40
CA SER A 228 28.51 -13.22 -32.37
C SER A 228 28.46 -14.74 -32.60
N GLN A 229 28.01 -15.52 -31.62
CA GLN A 229 27.94 -16.98 -31.69
C GLN A 229 26.56 -17.48 -32.12
N HIS A 230 25.50 -16.80 -31.66
CA HIS A 230 24.12 -17.14 -31.98
C HIS A 230 23.21 -15.91 -31.88
N GLN A 231 22.99 -15.25 -33.01
CA GLN A 231 22.06 -14.13 -33.11
C GLN A 231 20.64 -14.53 -32.67
N GLY A 232 20.00 -13.68 -31.86
CA GLY A 232 18.62 -13.87 -31.41
C GLY A 232 18.40 -14.89 -30.29
N MET A 233 19.47 -15.47 -29.71
CA MET A 233 19.35 -16.28 -28.49
C MET A 233 19.17 -15.40 -27.24
N LEU A 234 19.84 -14.25 -27.23
CA LEU A 234 19.86 -13.31 -26.11
C LEU A 234 19.14 -12.02 -26.49
N GLU A 235 18.30 -11.56 -25.55
CA GLU A 235 17.76 -10.22 -25.54
C GLU A 235 18.29 -9.47 -24.31
N ALA A 236 18.84 -8.28 -24.51
CA ALA A 236 19.34 -7.43 -23.45
C ALA A 236 18.39 -6.26 -23.20
N THR A 237 18.06 -5.99 -21.95
CA THR A 237 17.21 -4.89 -21.56
C THR A 237 17.70 -4.23 -20.27
N SER A 238 17.03 -3.15 -19.87
CA SER A 238 17.22 -2.51 -18.58
C SER A 238 15.99 -2.76 -17.74
N LEU A 239 16.16 -2.98 -16.43
CA LEU A 239 15.03 -3.11 -15.51
C LEU A 239 14.25 -1.79 -15.50
N PRO A 240 12.94 -1.80 -15.84
CA PRO A 240 12.13 -0.60 -15.76
C PRO A 240 12.11 -0.09 -14.32
N LEU A 241 12.45 1.19 -14.15
CA LEU A 241 12.30 1.89 -12.89
C LEU A 241 10.97 2.65 -12.89
N PRO A 242 10.28 2.73 -11.75
CA PRO A 242 9.04 3.50 -11.65
C PRO A 242 9.29 4.98 -11.93
N GLY A 243 8.31 5.63 -12.54
CA GLY A 243 8.27 7.09 -12.60
C GLY A 243 8.14 7.70 -11.20
N ALA A 244 8.37 9.02 -11.07
CA ALA A 244 8.35 9.69 -9.76
C ALA A 244 7.04 9.45 -8.97
N GLN A 245 5.88 9.54 -9.64
CA GLN A 245 4.56 9.31 -9.03
C GLN A 245 4.35 7.86 -8.56
N GLU A 246 4.81 6.89 -9.35
CA GLU A 246 4.77 5.47 -8.97
C GLU A 246 5.73 5.20 -7.82
N LYS A 247 6.91 5.83 -7.81
CA LYS A 247 7.90 5.74 -6.73
C LYS A 247 7.32 6.27 -5.42
N GLU A 248 6.67 7.44 -5.44
CA GLU A 248 5.97 7.97 -4.26
C GLU A 248 4.89 7.01 -3.78
N THR A 249 4.10 6.44 -4.69
CA THR A 249 3.05 5.46 -4.34
C THR A 249 3.64 4.24 -3.61
N VAL A 250 4.72 3.66 -4.14
CA VAL A 250 5.40 2.51 -3.51
C VAL A 250 5.92 2.88 -2.12
N VAL A 251 6.60 4.02 -1.98
CA VAL A 251 7.18 4.47 -0.71
C VAL A 251 6.09 4.76 0.31
N ARG A 252 5.04 5.48 -0.10
CA ARG A 252 3.90 5.86 0.75
C ARG A 252 3.15 4.64 1.24
N VAL A 253 2.69 3.77 0.34
CA VAL A 253 1.89 2.59 0.70
C VAL A 253 2.68 1.67 1.61
N ASN A 254 3.96 1.41 1.30
CA ASN A 254 4.77 0.54 2.16
C ASN A 254 5.13 1.18 3.51
N THR A 255 5.31 2.50 3.57
CA THR A 255 5.44 3.21 4.86
C THR A 255 4.18 2.99 5.70
N ASN A 256 2.99 3.20 5.13
CA ASN A 256 1.71 3.05 5.83
C ASN A 256 1.44 1.58 6.25
N ARG A 257 1.78 0.62 5.40
CA ARG A 257 1.55 -0.82 5.65
C ARG A 257 2.51 -1.42 6.68
N LEU A 258 3.73 -0.91 6.80
CA LEU A 258 4.73 -1.44 7.74
C LEU A 258 4.78 -0.73 9.09
N ASN A 259 4.37 0.54 9.14
CA ASN A 259 4.55 1.37 10.33
C ASN A 259 3.23 1.59 11.09
N ASN A 260 3.36 2.10 12.32
CA ASN A 260 2.24 2.49 13.18
C ASN A 260 1.85 3.97 13.03
N PHE A 261 2.34 4.61 11.97
CA PHE A 261 2.01 5.96 11.55
C PHE A 261 2.13 6.02 10.03
N SER A 262 1.52 7.02 9.42
CA SER A 262 1.52 7.15 7.97
C SER A 262 2.77 7.88 7.45
N TYR A 263 3.04 7.73 6.16
CA TYR A 263 3.95 8.55 5.36
C TYR A 263 3.65 10.06 5.51
N TRP A 264 2.37 10.40 5.56
CA TRP A 264 1.88 11.75 5.67
C TRP A 264 2.19 12.38 7.02
N TYR A 265 2.05 11.61 8.09
CA TYR A 265 2.43 11.96 9.43
C TYR A 265 3.93 12.23 9.55
N CYS A 266 4.77 11.45 8.87
CA CYS A 266 6.21 11.71 8.77
C CYS A 266 6.47 13.11 8.20
N LEU A 267 5.81 13.45 7.09
CA LEU A 267 5.96 14.75 6.46
C LEU A 267 5.40 15.88 7.34
N ASP A 268 4.25 15.72 7.98
CA ASP A 268 3.68 16.78 8.82
C ASP A 268 4.56 17.16 10.02
N LYS A 269 5.32 16.19 10.52
CA LYS A 269 6.31 16.38 11.59
C LYS A 269 7.65 16.92 11.13
N ALA A 270 7.96 16.79 9.84
CA ALA A 270 9.23 17.15 9.26
C ALA A 270 9.46 18.67 9.15
N GLY A 271 10.73 19.08 9.23
CA GLY A 271 11.17 20.44 8.94
C GLY A 271 11.10 20.77 7.44
N PRO A 272 11.30 22.05 7.07
CA PRO A 272 11.30 22.46 5.67
C PRO A 272 12.34 21.72 4.81
N ASN A 273 13.55 21.53 5.33
CA ASN A 273 14.65 20.93 4.58
C ASN A 273 14.38 19.44 4.30
N GLU A 274 13.85 18.71 5.26
CA GLU A 274 13.57 17.28 5.10
C GLU A 274 12.40 17.04 4.15
N LYS A 275 11.37 17.91 4.15
CA LYS A 275 10.31 17.88 3.13
C LYS A 275 10.86 18.05 1.72
N ILE A 276 11.77 19.01 1.54
CA ILE A 276 12.44 19.25 0.26
C ILE A 276 13.31 18.05 -0.13
N ALA A 277 14.02 17.45 0.84
CA ALA A 277 14.83 16.26 0.61
C ALA A 277 13.97 15.06 0.15
N VAL A 278 12.81 14.83 0.77
CA VAL A 278 11.86 13.78 0.32
C VAL A 278 11.35 14.07 -1.09
N TYR A 279 10.94 15.32 -1.36
CA TYR A 279 10.50 15.73 -2.70
C TYR A 279 11.59 15.46 -3.76
N ASN A 280 12.84 15.84 -3.47
CA ASN A 280 13.97 15.66 -4.38
C ASN A 280 14.34 14.18 -4.56
N ALA A 281 14.32 13.37 -3.50
CA ALA A 281 14.61 11.93 -3.59
C ALA A 281 13.57 11.21 -4.46
N LEU A 282 12.30 11.58 -4.32
CA LEU A 282 11.22 10.99 -5.11
C LEU A 282 11.27 11.43 -6.58
N ASN A 283 11.54 12.72 -6.84
CA ASN A 283 11.62 13.27 -8.19
C ASN A 283 12.93 12.93 -8.92
N GLY A 284 14.00 12.65 -8.18
CA GLY A 284 15.34 12.39 -8.69
C GLY A 284 15.59 10.94 -9.13
N ALA A 285 16.85 10.66 -9.50
CA ALA A 285 17.33 9.33 -9.88
C ALA A 285 17.54 8.38 -8.68
N GLU A 286 17.22 8.83 -7.46
CA GLU A 286 17.42 8.06 -6.24
C GLU A 286 16.63 6.74 -6.27
N THR A 287 17.23 5.68 -5.72
CA THR A 287 16.59 4.37 -5.63
C THR A 287 15.61 4.29 -4.46
N PHE A 288 14.88 3.18 -4.32
CA PHE A 288 13.92 3.00 -3.23
C PHE A 288 14.56 3.13 -1.84
N PRO A 289 15.71 2.49 -1.52
CA PRO A 289 16.35 2.67 -0.21
C PRO A 289 16.64 4.14 0.13
N GLY A 290 17.16 4.92 -0.83
CA GLY A 290 17.40 6.35 -0.62
C GLY A 290 16.11 7.16 -0.43
N SER A 291 15.03 6.78 -1.13
CA SER A 291 13.71 7.41 -0.96
C SER A 291 13.09 7.11 0.41
N PHE A 292 13.17 5.86 0.88
CA PHE A 292 12.75 5.49 2.24
C PHE A 292 13.61 6.17 3.30
N ALA A 293 14.93 6.22 3.12
CA ALA A 293 15.84 6.91 4.03
C ALA A 293 15.53 8.40 4.14
N ALA A 294 15.11 9.05 3.05
CA ALA A 294 14.66 10.45 3.09
C ALA A 294 13.40 10.63 3.96
N VAL A 295 12.44 9.70 3.87
CA VAL A 295 11.22 9.70 4.72
C VAL A 295 11.57 9.43 6.17
N ASP A 296 12.48 8.48 6.42
CA ASP A 296 12.98 8.17 7.75
C ASP A 296 13.65 9.39 8.40
N ALA A 297 14.49 10.10 7.64
CA ALA A 297 15.12 11.34 8.09
C ALA A 297 14.07 12.42 8.42
N ALA A 298 12.98 12.50 7.63
CA ALA A 298 11.92 13.48 7.83
C ALA A 298 11.18 13.32 9.16
N ILE A 299 10.97 12.09 9.62
CA ILE A 299 10.38 11.83 10.94
C ILE A 299 11.42 11.93 12.07
N LYS A 300 12.69 11.58 11.83
CA LYS A 300 13.80 11.68 12.79
C LYS A 300 14.18 13.11 13.17
N SER A 301 14.11 14.06 12.24
CA SER A 301 14.49 15.46 12.49
C SER A 301 13.47 16.24 13.32
N SER A 302 12.35 15.61 13.69
CA SER A 302 11.24 16.29 14.32
C SER A 302 11.51 16.63 15.79
N THR A 303 11.58 17.93 16.07
CA THR A 303 11.41 18.51 17.43
C THR A 303 10.04 19.15 17.62
N ARG A 304 9.24 19.21 16.55
CA ARG A 304 7.92 19.86 16.54
C ARG A 304 6.85 18.86 16.96
N VAL A 305 5.96 19.27 17.86
CA VAL A 305 4.59 18.74 17.87
C VAL A 305 4.02 19.15 16.51
N GLY A 306 4.01 18.21 15.56
CA GLY A 306 3.60 18.46 14.18
C GLY A 306 2.34 19.32 14.17
N ARG A 307 2.36 20.43 13.43
CA ARG A 307 1.17 21.25 13.26
C ARG A 307 0.16 20.33 12.56
N SER A 308 -0.94 19.97 13.22
CA SER A 308 -1.91 19.02 12.64
C SER A 308 -2.47 19.62 11.36
N ALA A 309 -1.90 19.25 10.21
CA ALA A 309 -2.36 19.70 8.92
C ALA A 309 -3.67 18.96 8.63
N ASN A 310 -4.80 19.56 9.05
CA ASN A 310 -6.15 19.16 8.69
C ASN A 310 -6.34 17.64 8.54
N THR A 311 -6.20 16.92 9.66
CA THR A 311 -6.48 15.49 9.76
C THR A 311 -7.82 15.15 9.13
N CYS A 312 -7.90 13.98 8.54
CA CYS A 312 -9.16 13.38 8.15
C CYS A 312 -10.09 13.29 9.37
N LEU A 313 -11.38 13.57 9.19
CA LEU A 313 -12.35 13.60 10.28
C LEU A 313 -13.40 12.50 10.10
N LEU A 314 -13.49 11.60 11.07
CA LEU A 314 -14.59 10.66 11.21
C LEU A 314 -15.55 11.25 12.25
N SER A 315 -16.76 11.66 11.84
CA SER A 315 -17.78 12.09 12.80
C SER A 315 -18.78 10.97 13.03
N LEU A 316 -18.89 10.51 14.28
CA LEU A 316 -19.89 9.55 14.70
C LEU A 316 -21.06 10.31 15.33
N ILE A 317 -22.21 10.31 14.66
CA ILE A 317 -23.46 10.89 15.15
C ILE A 317 -24.26 9.80 15.85
N ILE A 318 -24.47 9.98 17.14
CA ILE A 318 -25.17 9.05 18.02
C ILE A 318 -26.50 9.66 18.45
N PHE A 319 -27.59 9.04 18.04
CA PHE A 319 -28.90 9.31 18.62
C PHE A 319 -29.02 8.61 19.97
N THR A 320 -29.39 9.35 21.02
CA THR A 320 -29.33 8.88 22.41
C THR A 320 -30.48 9.42 23.27
N LYS A 321 -30.76 8.77 24.42
CA LYS A 321 -31.57 9.36 25.50
C LYS A 321 -30.74 10.23 26.42
N ASP A 322 -29.52 9.80 26.69
CA ASP A 322 -28.60 10.48 27.58
C ASP A 322 -27.47 11.12 26.79
N THR A 323 -27.35 12.43 26.92
CA THR A 323 -26.30 13.23 26.30
C THR A 323 -25.17 13.54 27.28
N ASP A 324 -25.20 12.97 28.49
CA ASP A 324 -24.05 12.97 29.38
C ASP A 324 -22.85 12.34 28.66
N LYS A 325 -21.79 13.14 28.59
CA LYS A 325 -20.55 12.78 27.90
C LYS A 325 -19.57 12.08 28.84
N SER A 326 -19.85 11.95 30.13
CA SER A 326 -18.91 11.38 31.12
C SER A 326 -18.37 9.99 30.71
N GLU A 327 -19.22 9.13 30.14
CA GLU A 327 -18.81 7.81 29.62
C GLU A 327 -18.18 7.86 28.22
N ILE A 328 -18.41 8.93 27.47
CA ILE A 328 -17.86 9.15 26.12
C ILE A 328 -16.47 9.76 26.21
N ASP A 329 -16.24 10.64 27.16
CA ASP A 329 -14.95 11.28 27.43
C ASP A 329 -13.86 10.24 27.81
N LYS A 330 -14.28 9.04 28.27
CA LYS A 330 -13.40 7.88 28.50
C LYS A 330 -12.93 7.17 27.22
N LEU A 331 -13.42 7.58 26.04
CA LEU A 331 -13.13 6.90 24.77
C LEU A 331 -11.67 7.06 24.35
N GLY A 332 -11.03 8.18 24.66
CA GLY A 332 -9.65 8.46 24.26
C GLY A 332 -9.16 9.84 24.70
N THR A 333 -8.09 10.30 24.08
CA THR A 333 -7.51 11.62 24.34
C THR A 333 -8.37 12.69 23.69
N ILE A 334 -9.02 13.51 24.52
CA ILE A 334 -9.83 14.64 24.06
C ILE A 334 -8.89 15.71 23.50
N TRP A 335 -9.11 16.06 22.24
CA TRP A 335 -8.44 17.19 21.60
C TRP A 335 -9.19 18.50 21.86
N ARG A 336 -10.52 18.47 21.71
CA ARG A 336 -11.38 19.64 21.89
C ARG A 336 -12.81 19.26 22.19
N GLU A 337 -13.41 19.99 23.12
CA GLU A 337 -14.87 20.07 23.28
C GLU A 337 -15.42 21.21 22.42
N GLU A 338 -16.29 20.87 21.47
CA GLU A 338 -16.85 21.86 20.54
C GLU A 338 -18.11 22.48 21.08
N ILE A 339 -19.02 21.69 21.61
CA ILE A 339 -20.24 22.18 22.27
C ILE A 339 -20.75 21.12 23.24
N ASN A 340 -21.30 21.58 24.34
CA ASN A 340 -22.13 20.79 25.25
C ASN A 340 -23.28 21.70 25.68
N TYR A 341 -24.48 21.44 25.17
CA TYR A 341 -25.63 22.30 25.38
C TYR A 341 -26.94 21.54 25.24
N LYS A 342 -27.72 21.49 26.33
CA LYS A 342 -29.00 20.77 26.41
C LYS A 342 -28.84 19.33 25.92
N TRP A 343 -29.50 18.99 24.81
CA TRP A 343 -29.52 17.65 24.21
C TRP A 343 -28.46 17.45 23.11
N LEU A 344 -27.46 18.32 22.99
CA LEU A 344 -26.36 18.17 22.03
C LEU A 344 -25.00 18.23 22.73
N SER A 345 -24.17 17.23 22.51
CA SER A 345 -22.74 17.31 22.83
C SER A 345 -21.86 16.90 21.65
N VAL A 346 -20.71 17.56 21.51
CA VAL A 346 -19.74 17.33 20.44
C VAL A 346 -18.34 17.37 21.02
N THR A 347 -17.68 16.22 21.01
CA THR A 347 -16.31 16.03 21.51
C THR A 347 -15.45 15.44 20.41
N THR A 348 -14.25 16.00 20.20
CA THR A 348 -13.28 15.52 19.22
C THR A 348 -12.06 14.93 19.93
N PHE A 349 -11.69 13.73 19.52
CA PHE A 349 -10.58 12.91 20.02
C PHE A 349 -9.47 12.82 18.97
N ASN A 350 -8.21 12.90 19.41
CA ASN A 350 -7.03 12.79 18.54
C ASN A 350 -6.18 11.53 18.78
N GLY A 351 -6.60 10.65 19.67
CA GLY A 351 -5.96 9.36 19.88
C GLY A 351 -6.66 8.53 20.95
N GLY A 352 -6.29 7.26 21.06
CA GLY A 352 -6.83 6.31 22.05
C GLY A 352 -8.26 5.82 21.77
N TRP A 353 -8.93 6.33 20.75
CA TRP A 353 -10.34 6.06 20.45
C TRP A 353 -10.55 4.77 19.64
N ALA A 354 -9.53 4.28 18.94
CA ALA A 354 -9.59 3.06 18.13
C ALA A 354 -9.05 1.81 18.86
N THR A 355 -8.80 1.89 20.17
CA THR A 355 -8.09 0.90 21.01
C THR A 355 -8.64 -0.54 21.03
N LYS A 356 -9.85 -0.80 20.52
CA LYS A 356 -10.40 -2.17 20.42
C LYS A 356 -10.07 -2.91 19.13
N ILE A 357 -9.46 -2.26 18.15
CA ILE A 357 -8.97 -2.97 16.97
C ILE A 357 -7.83 -3.91 17.43
N LYS A 358 -7.95 -5.21 17.09
CA LYS A 358 -7.00 -6.25 17.54
C LYS A 358 -5.53 -5.94 17.17
N ASN A 359 -5.32 -5.14 16.14
CA ASN A 359 -4.00 -4.77 15.64
C ASN A 359 -3.61 -3.37 16.13
N THR A 360 -2.73 -3.31 17.12
CA THR A 360 -2.25 -2.06 17.73
C THR A 360 -1.51 -1.17 16.73
N ARG A 361 -0.82 -1.74 15.74
CA ARG A 361 -0.15 -0.99 14.67
C ARG A 361 -1.16 -0.25 13.81
N GLU A 362 -2.18 -0.95 13.32
CA GLU A 362 -3.20 -0.37 12.45
C GLU A 362 -4.04 0.69 13.16
N THR A 363 -4.26 0.50 14.46
CA THR A 363 -4.91 1.48 15.33
C THR A 363 -4.12 2.79 15.35
N ALA A 364 -2.83 2.72 15.66
CA ALA A 364 -1.96 3.89 15.72
C ALA A 364 -1.78 4.53 14.33
N LEU A 365 -1.72 3.73 13.27
CA LEU A 365 -1.69 4.21 11.88
C LEU A 365 -2.94 5.04 11.58
N LEU A 366 -4.13 4.53 11.91
CA LEU A 366 -5.38 5.22 11.70
C LEU A 366 -5.43 6.53 12.49
N GLU A 367 -5.09 6.50 13.77
CA GLU A 367 -5.08 7.68 14.65
C GLU A 367 -4.01 8.71 14.27
N SER A 368 -2.97 8.31 13.53
CA SER A 368 -1.98 9.25 12.99
C SER A 368 -2.56 10.18 11.91
N GLU A 369 -3.65 9.77 11.25
CA GLU A 369 -4.28 10.49 10.13
C GLU A 369 -5.71 10.97 10.42
N TRP A 370 -6.45 10.22 11.25
CA TRP A 370 -7.86 10.44 11.52
C TRP A 370 -8.10 10.88 12.95
N ASN A 371 -8.94 11.92 13.08
CA ASN A 371 -9.57 12.29 14.34
C ASN A 371 -10.99 11.75 14.38
N LEU A 372 -11.45 11.37 15.58
CA LEU A 372 -12.84 10.98 15.82
C LEU A 372 -13.60 12.13 16.46
N ARG A 373 -14.71 12.54 15.87
CA ARG A 373 -15.64 13.52 16.45
C ARG A 373 -16.94 12.84 16.81
N VAL A 374 -17.18 12.65 18.10
CA VAL A 374 -18.42 12.07 18.60
C VAL A 374 -19.42 13.19 18.81
N ILE A 375 -20.57 13.07 18.15
CA ILE A 375 -21.70 13.99 18.25
C ILE A 375 -22.85 13.20 18.87
N THR A 376 -23.23 13.52 20.10
CA THR A 376 -24.46 12.96 20.69
C THR A 376 -25.62 13.91 20.50
N ILE A 377 -26.74 13.37 20.05
CA ILE A 377 -27.96 14.13 19.81
C ILE A 377 -29.10 13.43 20.55
N GLY A 378 -29.72 14.15 21.47
CA GLY A 378 -30.79 13.66 22.34
C GLY A 378 -32.14 13.55 21.65
N GLU A 379 -33.14 13.18 22.44
CA GLU A 379 -34.46 12.73 21.95
C GLU A 379 -35.22 13.79 21.13
N GLU A 380 -35.00 15.09 21.41
CA GLU A 380 -35.70 16.17 20.69
C GLU A 380 -35.43 16.16 19.19
N PHE A 381 -34.21 15.81 18.79
CA PHE A 381 -33.88 15.64 17.38
C PHE A 381 -34.57 14.42 16.79
N ILE A 382 -34.61 13.31 17.53
CA ILE A 382 -35.24 12.05 17.08
C ILE A 382 -36.74 12.27 16.87
N LYS A 383 -37.43 12.92 17.81
CA LYS A 383 -38.84 13.27 17.70
C LYS A 383 -39.11 14.09 16.43
N SER A 384 -38.35 15.16 16.20
CA SER A 384 -38.49 15.98 14.98
C SER A 384 -38.21 15.17 13.71
N LEU A 385 -37.14 14.36 13.71
CA LEU A 385 -36.79 13.51 12.58
C LEU A 385 -37.94 12.54 12.23
N LEU A 386 -38.54 11.89 13.24
CA LEU A 386 -39.59 10.90 13.05
C LEU A 386 -40.96 11.50 12.72
N THR A 387 -41.27 12.70 13.21
CA THR A 387 -42.54 13.40 12.90
C THR A 387 -42.61 13.82 11.44
N GLN A 388 -41.46 14.10 10.80
CA GLN A 388 -41.35 14.41 9.37
C GLN A 388 -42.21 15.60 8.89
N THR A 389 -42.55 16.57 9.77
CA THR A 389 -43.16 17.82 9.29
C THR A 389 -42.15 18.62 8.47
N PRO A 390 -42.57 19.47 7.51
CA PRO A 390 -41.65 20.30 6.75
C PRO A 390 -40.76 21.18 7.63
N ARG A 391 -41.31 21.70 8.74
CA ARG A 391 -40.56 22.49 9.73
C ARG A 391 -39.52 21.65 10.47
N ASP A 392 -39.89 20.46 10.93
CA ASP A 392 -38.98 19.57 11.68
C ASP A 392 -37.83 19.08 10.81
N LEU A 393 -38.11 18.71 9.56
CA LEU A 393 -37.08 18.29 8.61
C LEU A 393 -36.12 19.44 8.26
N ASP A 394 -36.62 20.67 8.15
CA ASP A 394 -35.79 21.86 7.96
C ASP A 394 -34.89 22.13 9.17
N LEU A 395 -35.40 21.99 10.40
CA LEU A 395 -34.59 22.11 11.62
C LEU A 395 -33.50 21.03 11.70
N CYS A 396 -33.86 19.77 11.45
CA CYS A 396 -32.90 18.65 11.38
C CYS A 396 -31.82 18.90 10.32
N SER A 397 -32.21 19.35 9.13
CA SER A 397 -31.30 19.69 8.03
C SER A 397 -30.36 20.84 8.41
N LYS A 398 -30.87 21.91 9.02
CA LYS A 398 -30.07 23.05 9.50
C LYS A 398 -29.04 22.62 10.54
N LEU A 399 -29.43 21.80 11.52
CA LEU A 399 -28.50 21.32 12.53
C LEU A 399 -27.40 20.46 11.91
N ILE A 400 -27.77 19.46 11.11
CA ILE A 400 -26.81 18.61 10.38
C ILE A 400 -25.89 19.49 9.53
N SER A 401 -26.41 20.49 8.83
CA SER A 401 -25.60 21.42 8.04
C SER A 401 -24.60 22.23 8.87
N LYS A 402 -24.93 22.61 10.11
CA LYS A 402 -23.98 23.24 11.02
C LYS A 402 -22.91 22.23 11.48
N LEU A 403 -23.31 21.01 11.80
CA LEU A 403 -22.41 19.92 12.19
C LEU A 403 -21.45 19.49 11.07
N LYS A 404 -21.81 19.69 9.79
CA LYS A 404 -20.87 19.46 8.66
C LYS A 404 -19.62 20.34 8.72
N LYS A 405 -19.67 21.49 9.40
CA LYS A 405 -18.49 22.35 9.53
C LYS A 405 -17.49 21.75 10.51
N ASN A 406 -16.26 21.58 10.04
CA ASN A 406 -15.10 21.23 10.87
C ASN A 406 -14.16 22.44 10.96
N PHE A 407 -13.69 22.75 12.17
CA PHE A 407 -12.75 23.84 12.42
C PHE A 407 -11.41 23.26 12.86
N GLY A 408 -10.37 23.45 12.05
CA GLY A 408 -9.00 23.00 12.34
C GLY A 408 -8.24 23.90 13.34
N ALA A 409 -6.97 23.54 13.61
CA ALA A 409 -6.10 24.10 14.66
C ALA A 409 -5.65 25.57 14.50
N GLY A 410 -6.26 26.35 13.59
CA GLY A 410 -5.88 27.75 13.32
C GLY A 410 -7.06 28.69 13.16
N VAL A 411 -8.28 28.22 13.46
CA VAL A 411 -9.48 29.04 13.37
C VAL A 411 -9.52 30.02 14.55
N TYR A 412 -9.82 31.29 14.26
CA TYR A 412 -9.96 32.32 15.29
C TYR A 412 -11.03 31.96 16.31
N GLN A 413 -10.74 32.20 17.58
CA GLN A 413 -11.64 31.93 18.70
C GLN A 413 -13.04 32.55 18.52
N LYS A 414 -13.09 33.78 18.00
CA LYS A 414 -14.34 34.49 17.67
C LYS A 414 -15.23 33.71 16.70
N THR A 415 -14.64 33.07 15.68
CA THR A 415 -15.38 32.25 14.70
C THR A 415 -15.95 30.99 15.35
N LEU A 416 -15.20 30.37 16.26
CA LEU A 416 -15.66 29.20 17.02
C LEU A 416 -16.83 29.58 17.95
N GLU A 417 -16.72 30.70 18.65
CA GLU A 417 -17.77 31.21 19.55
C GLU A 417 -19.03 31.60 18.79
N GLN A 418 -18.89 32.26 17.64
CA GLN A 418 -20.03 32.57 16.77
C GLN A 418 -20.73 31.29 16.31
N HIS A 419 -19.98 30.29 15.85
CA HIS A 419 -20.57 29.01 15.43
C HIS A 419 -21.30 28.30 16.58
N ARG A 420 -20.71 28.28 17.78
CA ARG A 420 -21.36 27.75 18.99
C ARG A 420 -22.66 28.49 19.30
N SER A 421 -22.66 29.82 19.21
CA SER A 421 -23.85 30.65 19.43
C SER A 421 -24.96 30.35 18.42
N GLU A 422 -24.62 30.23 17.13
CA GLU A 422 -25.58 29.85 16.08
C GLU A 422 -26.23 28.48 16.33
N ILE A 423 -25.45 27.50 16.81
CA ILE A 423 -25.99 26.18 17.18
C ILE A 423 -26.90 26.30 18.41
N ARG A 424 -26.50 27.04 19.45
CA ARG A 424 -27.31 27.25 20.66
C ARG A 424 -28.64 27.91 20.33
N GLN A 425 -28.63 28.97 19.52
CA GLN A 425 -29.85 29.64 19.06
C GLN A 425 -30.77 28.69 18.28
N LEU A 426 -30.22 27.83 17.42
CA LEU A 426 -31.00 26.81 16.72
C LEU A 426 -31.65 25.83 17.70
N ILE A 427 -30.90 25.33 18.68
CA ILE A 427 -31.40 24.45 19.74
C ILE A 427 -32.48 25.14 20.59
N ASP A 428 -32.30 26.42 20.91
CA ASP A 428 -33.26 27.21 21.70
C ASP A 428 -34.56 27.47 20.95
N SER A 429 -34.50 27.59 19.62
CA SER A 429 -35.68 27.72 18.76
C SER A 429 -36.43 26.39 18.53
N TRP A 430 -35.88 25.28 19.03
CA TRP A 430 -36.43 23.95 18.84
C TRP A 430 -37.61 23.74 19.79
N THR A 431 -38.82 23.89 19.27
CA THR A 431 -40.05 23.64 20.03
C THR A 431 -40.44 22.19 19.90
N THR A 432 -40.41 21.45 21.02
CA THR A 432 -40.70 20.02 21.04
C THR A 432 -42.20 19.74 20.88
N ASN A 433 -42.56 18.78 20.02
CA ASN A 433 -43.85 18.12 20.08
C ASN A 433 -43.79 17.02 21.16
N ASN A 434 -44.56 17.15 22.24
CA ASN A 434 -44.62 16.18 23.35
C ASN A 434 -45.39 14.90 22.96
N ASN A 435 -44.91 14.16 21.97
CA ASN A 435 -45.48 12.86 21.62
C ASN A 435 -44.60 11.72 22.17
N SER A 436 -44.87 11.31 23.41
CA SER A 436 -44.14 10.26 24.15
C SER A 436 -44.23 8.87 23.49
N ASP A 437 -45.23 8.63 22.65
CA ASP A 437 -45.46 7.33 22.02
C ASP A 437 -44.42 7.06 20.91
N ILE A 438 -43.99 8.11 20.21
CA ILE A 438 -42.96 8.02 19.16
C ILE A 438 -41.63 7.53 19.76
N GLU A 439 -41.28 8.00 20.95
CA GLU A 439 -40.01 7.65 21.61
C GLU A 439 -40.02 6.23 22.12
N THR A 440 -41.09 5.85 22.82
CA THR A 440 -41.24 4.50 23.39
C THR A 440 -41.18 3.47 22.26
N ASN A 441 -41.88 3.73 21.16
CA ASN A 441 -41.85 2.88 19.98
C ASN A 441 -40.45 2.82 19.34
N PHE A 442 -39.77 3.95 19.16
CA PHE A 442 -38.42 3.96 18.58
C PHE A 442 -37.43 3.13 19.39
N TRP A 443 -37.35 3.35 20.70
CA TRP A 443 -36.36 2.68 21.54
C TRP A 443 -36.65 1.18 21.71
N SER A 444 -37.92 0.78 21.72
CA SER A 444 -38.34 -0.64 21.82
C SER A 444 -37.85 -1.53 20.67
N LEU A 445 -37.52 -0.94 19.51
CA LEU A 445 -37.13 -1.68 18.30
C LEU A 445 -35.70 -2.24 18.33
N GLY A 446 -34.89 -1.89 19.34
CA GLY A 446 -33.52 -2.36 19.45
C GLY A 446 -32.69 -2.04 18.19
N GLN A 447 -32.03 -3.04 17.62
CA GLN A 447 -31.21 -2.87 16.41
C GLN A 447 -32.00 -2.47 15.15
N ARG A 448 -33.33 -2.68 15.12
CA ARG A 448 -34.16 -2.36 13.94
C ARG A 448 -34.42 -0.86 13.76
N ARG A 449 -33.95 -0.01 14.67
CA ARG A 449 -34.11 1.45 14.60
C ARG A 449 -33.59 2.07 13.30
N SER A 450 -32.51 1.54 12.74
CA SER A 450 -31.93 2.01 11.47
C SER A 450 -32.92 1.98 10.32
N THR A 451 -33.80 0.98 10.28
CA THR A 451 -34.84 0.86 9.25
C THR A 451 -35.84 2.01 9.24
N ILE A 452 -35.91 2.79 10.33
CA ILE A 452 -36.80 3.94 10.47
C ILE A 452 -36.07 5.26 10.20
N TYR A 453 -34.94 5.50 10.86
CA TYR A 453 -34.29 6.82 10.75
C TYR A 453 -33.49 6.99 9.45
N GLU A 454 -32.90 5.93 8.88
CA GLU A 454 -32.05 6.05 7.69
C GLU A 454 -32.80 6.48 6.42
N PRO A 455 -34.02 5.97 6.13
CA PRO A 455 -34.81 6.49 5.01
C PRO A 455 -35.12 7.98 5.12
N ILE A 456 -35.28 8.49 6.35
CA ILE A 456 -35.53 9.91 6.60
C ILE A 456 -34.24 10.71 6.43
N LEU A 457 -33.12 10.21 6.97
CA LEU A 457 -31.80 10.83 6.75
C LEU A 457 -31.45 10.93 5.28
N THR A 458 -31.85 9.96 4.45
CA THR A 458 -31.64 10.02 2.98
C THR A 458 -32.34 11.21 2.33
N LYS A 459 -33.45 11.70 2.91
CA LYS A 459 -34.14 12.92 2.43
C LYS A 459 -33.40 14.21 2.82
N ILE A 460 -32.63 14.17 3.92
CA ILE A 460 -31.86 15.32 4.43
C ILE A 460 -30.43 15.33 3.85
N LEU A 461 -29.88 14.15 3.60
CA LEU A 461 -28.52 13.89 3.15
C LEU A 461 -28.58 13.20 1.79
N ASN A 462 -28.52 14.00 0.72
CA ASN A 462 -28.62 13.54 -0.67
C ASN A 462 -27.60 12.46 -1.07
N ASN A 463 -26.55 12.26 -0.29
CA ASN A 463 -25.46 11.31 -0.50
C ASN A 463 -25.35 10.20 0.56
N TYR A 464 -26.43 9.98 1.32
CA TYR A 464 -26.49 8.90 2.30
C TYR A 464 -26.31 7.51 1.66
N ASN A 465 -25.44 6.66 2.21
CA ASN A 465 -25.11 5.31 1.76
C ASN A 465 -24.75 5.19 0.26
N LYS A 466 -24.18 6.25 -0.33
CA LYS A 466 -23.69 6.25 -1.71
C LYS A 466 -22.18 6.03 -1.76
N THR A 467 -21.73 5.30 -2.77
CA THR A 467 -20.30 5.16 -3.08
C THR A 467 -19.69 6.52 -3.38
N SER A 468 -18.53 6.81 -2.80
CA SER A 468 -17.77 8.02 -3.08
C SER A 468 -16.34 7.68 -3.51
N PRO A 469 -15.77 8.41 -4.49
CA PRO A 469 -14.34 8.34 -4.78
C PRO A 469 -13.49 8.61 -3.53
N GLY A 470 -12.31 7.99 -3.47
CA GLY A 470 -11.34 8.16 -2.39
C GLY A 470 -11.48 7.18 -1.23
N PHE A 471 -12.58 6.42 -1.13
CA PHE A 471 -12.81 5.52 0.02
C PHE A 471 -12.60 4.03 -0.27
N LEU A 472 -12.09 3.64 -1.44
CA LEU A 472 -11.87 2.22 -1.82
C LEU A 472 -13.14 1.37 -1.58
N SER A 473 -13.03 0.32 -0.75
CA SER A 473 -14.14 -0.55 -0.33
C SER A 473 -14.95 0.03 0.84
N CYS A 474 -14.42 1.04 1.55
CA CYS A 474 -15.07 1.68 2.68
C CYS A 474 -16.33 2.41 2.23
N ARG A 475 -17.42 2.22 2.99
CA ARG A 475 -18.71 2.86 2.75
C ARG A 475 -19.13 3.64 3.98
N PRO A 476 -18.65 4.90 4.11
CA PRO A 476 -19.19 5.80 5.10
C PRO A 476 -20.68 6.05 4.84
N ASP A 477 -21.47 6.20 5.91
CA ASP A 477 -22.90 6.47 5.77
C ASP A 477 -23.14 7.79 5.03
N THR A 478 -22.28 8.79 5.20
CA THR A 478 -22.31 10.02 4.40
C THR A 478 -20.91 10.63 4.27
N VAL A 479 -20.55 11.04 3.06
CA VAL A 479 -19.25 11.71 2.78
C VAL A 479 -19.45 13.23 2.68
N ILE A 480 -18.91 13.99 3.62
CA ILE A 480 -18.99 15.45 3.63
C ILE A 480 -17.90 16.05 2.72
N SER A 481 -16.67 15.59 2.88
CA SER A 481 -15.58 15.84 1.94
C SER A 481 -14.90 14.52 1.59
N LYS A 482 -14.65 14.32 0.29
CA LYS A 482 -14.04 13.10 -0.22
C LYS A 482 -12.59 13.03 0.24
N PHE A 483 -12.11 11.84 0.58
CA PHE A 483 -10.67 11.63 0.72
C PHE A 483 -10.01 11.95 -0.62
N THR A 484 -9.19 12.99 -0.63
CA THR A 484 -8.46 13.41 -1.83
C THR A 484 -7.03 12.89 -1.69
N PRO A 485 -6.58 11.95 -2.55
CA PRO A 485 -5.19 11.53 -2.57
C PRO A 485 -4.31 12.75 -2.75
N CYS A 486 -3.43 13.01 -1.79
CA CYS A 486 -2.40 14.04 -1.90
C CYS A 486 -1.10 13.40 -2.40
N SER A 487 -0.23 14.22 -2.97
CA SER A 487 1.09 13.81 -3.45
C SER A 487 2.06 14.95 -3.18
N ILE A 488 3.20 14.66 -2.57
CA ILE A 488 4.27 15.66 -2.41
C ILE A 488 4.76 16.15 -3.78
N LEU A 489 4.74 15.26 -4.78
CA LEU A 489 5.10 15.54 -6.16
C LEU A 489 4.03 16.32 -6.94
N SER A 490 2.84 16.57 -6.37
CA SER A 490 1.87 17.51 -6.93
C SER A 490 2.22 18.98 -6.65
N ALA A 491 3.28 19.23 -5.86
CA ALA A 491 3.83 20.56 -5.66
C ALA A 491 4.35 21.13 -6.98
N LYS A 492 4.02 22.40 -7.26
CA LYS A 492 4.45 23.08 -8.50
C LYS A 492 5.96 23.32 -8.53
N THR A 493 6.56 23.50 -7.36
CA THR A 493 7.98 23.79 -7.15
C THR A 493 8.46 23.05 -5.90
N SER A 494 9.77 22.99 -5.69
CA SER A 494 10.37 22.50 -4.45
C SER A 494 10.26 23.51 -3.30
N GLU A 495 9.52 24.61 -3.45
CA GLU A 495 9.30 25.55 -2.36
C GLU A 495 8.39 24.95 -1.27
N ILE A 496 8.75 25.20 -0.01
CA ILE A 496 8.03 24.64 1.15
C ILE A 496 6.54 25.01 1.17
N LYS A 497 6.17 26.18 0.66
CA LYS A 497 4.78 26.64 0.59
C LYS A 497 3.95 25.81 -0.38
N ASP A 498 4.54 25.38 -1.49
CA ASP A 498 3.87 24.55 -2.48
C ASP A 498 3.83 23.09 -2.03
N ILE A 499 4.92 22.58 -1.44
CA ILE A 499 4.94 21.25 -0.81
C ILE A 499 3.87 21.13 0.28
N ASN A 500 3.78 22.08 1.21
CA ASN A 500 2.76 22.05 2.27
C ASN A 500 1.33 22.14 1.73
N ARG A 501 1.13 22.76 0.56
CA ARG A 501 -0.18 22.80 -0.11
C ARG A 501 -0.51 21.46 -0.76
N ALA A 502 0.50 20.85 -1.40
CA ALA A 502 0.40 19.59 -2.12
C ALA A 502 0.10 18.39 -1.21
N ILE A 503 0.66 18.38 0.00
CA ILE A 503 0.42 17.32 0.99
C ILE A 503 -0.83 17.56 1.86
N ARG A 504 -1.65 18.57 1.58
CA ARG A 504 -2.84 18.83 2.40
C ARG A 504 -3.90 17.76 2.12
N ARG A 505 -4.20 16.98 3.14
CA ARG A 505 -5.27 15.98 3.14
C ARG A 505 -6.61 16.66 3.45
N GLU A 506 -7.67 16.18 2.82
CA GLU A 506 -9.04 16.54 3.17
C GLU A 506 -9.89 15.28 3.13
N ALA A 507 -10.54 14.95 4.24
CA ALA A 507 -11.60 13.95 4.29
C ALA A 507 -12.49 14.24 5.50
N HIS A 508 -13.80 14.12 5.31
CA HIS A 508 -14.76 14.26 6.39
C HIS A 508 -15.94 13.35 6.12
N THR A 509 -16.16 12.41 7.01
CA THR A 509 -17.23 11.41 6.89
C THR A 509 -18.11 11.42 8.12
N PHE A 510 -19.38 11.09 7.91
CA PHE A 510 -20.37 10.89 8.95
C PHE A 510 -20.75 9.41 9.00
N GLU A 511 -20.82 8.88 10.21
CA GLU A 511 -21.37 7.58 10.58
C GLU A 511 -22.55 7.83 11.52
N PHE A 512 -23.65 7.12 11.35
CA PHE A 512 -24.88 7.29 12.13
C PHE A 512 -25.22 6.04 12.90
N THR A 513 -25.53 6.20 14.18
CA THR A 513 -25.99 5.08 15.01
C THR A 513 -26.96 5.57 16.09
N ALA A 514 -27.72 4.64 16.65
CA ALA A 514 -28.67 4.91 17.73
C ALA A 514 -28.36 4.03 18.94
N ILE A 515 -27.83 4.66 20.00
CA ILE A 515 -27.43 4.02 21.24
C ILE A 515 -28.15 4.72 22.38
N GLN A 516 -29.01 3.99 23.09
CA GLN A 516 -29.87 4.57 24.13
C GLN A 516 -29.05 5.24 25.24
N ASN A 517 -28.01 4.56 25.73
CA ASN A 517 -27.08 5.03 26.75
C ASN A 517 -25.63 4.82 26.23
N PRO A 518 -25.03 5.81 25.57
CA PRO A 518 -23.71 5.68 24.97
C PRO A 518 -22.64 5.49 26.04
N THR A 519 -21.71 4.58 25.78
CA THR A 519 -20.53 4.34 26.61
C THR A 519 -19.33 4.18 25.69
N ALA A 520 -18.11 4.48 26.16
CA ALA A 520 -16.90 4.18 25.40
C ALA A 520 -16.90 2.71 24.90
N LYS A 521 -17.41 1.77 25.71
CA LYS A 521 -17.45 0.35 25.35
C LYS A 521 -18.33 0.07 24.12
N ASN A 522 -19.55 0.58 24.08
CA ASN A 522 -20.48 0.30 22.98
C ASN A 522 -20.14 1.10 21.71
N ILE A 523 -19.60 2.32 21.84
CA ILE A 523 -19.07 3.10 20.73
C ILE A 523 -17.93 2.35 20.03
N GLN A 524 -16.98 1.82 20.80
CA GLN A 524 -15.87 1.04 20.23
C GLN A 524 -16.35 -0.24 19.52
N ILE A 525 -17.40 -0.91 20.04
CA ILE A 525 -17.98 -2.09 19.37
C ILE A 525 -18.58 -1.71 18.02
N TYR A 526 -19.30 -0.59 17.95
CA TYR A 526 -19.83 -0.08 16.69
C TYR A 526 -18.70 0.25 15.70
N LEU A 527 -17.68 0.97 16.17
CA LEU A 527 -16.56 1.40 15.34
C LEU A 527 -15.74 0.22 14.80
N ASP A 528 -15.51 -0.85 15.56
CA ASP A 528 -14.72 -2.01 15.11
C ASP A 528 -15.21 -2.60 13.77
N GLY A 529 -16.52 -2.59 13.54
CA GLY A 529 -17.10 -3.03 12.27
C GLY A 529 -16.82 -2.12 11.07
N LYS A 530 -16.55 -0.82 11.33
CA LYS A 530 -16.38 0.22 10.30
C LYS A 530 -14.91 0.58 10.06
N LEU A 531 -14.07 0.60 11.10
CA LEU A 531 -12.71 1.14 11.04
C LEU A 531 -11.77 0.38 10.10
N LYS A 532 -12.04 -0.90 9.81
CA LYS A 532 -11.25 -1.68 8.84
C LYS A 532 -11.18 -1.03 7.46
N GLY A 533 -12.31 -0.48 6.97
CA GLY A 533 -12.35 0.22 5.69
C GLY A 533 -11.53 1.51 5.72
N TYR A 534 -11.57 2.25 6.84
CA TYR A 534 -10.77 3.46 7.00
C TYR A 534 -9.27 3.16 7.10
N ILE A 535 -8.89 2.06 7.77
CA ILE A 535 -7.49 1.59 7.79
C ILE A 535 -7.02 1.27 6.38
N GLU A 536 -7.82 0.56 5.58
CA GLU A 536 -7.47 0.25 4.19
C GLU A 536 -7.24 1.52 3.36
N VAL A 537 -8.10 2.53 3.53
CA VAL A 537 -7.93 3.85 2.87
C VAL A 537 -6.58 4.48 3.26
N VAL A 538 -6.22 4.49 4.55
CA VAL A 538 -4.94 5.03 5.01
C VAL A 538 -3.75 4.19 4.54
N GLN A 539 -3.90 2.87 4.42
CA GLN A 539 -2.81 2.00 3.96
C GLN A 539 -2.50 2.21 2.47
N GLU A 540 -3.54 2.33 1.63
CA GLU A 540 -3.38 2.31 0.17
C GLU A 540 -3.35 3.71 -0.47
N GLN A 541 -3.91 4.74 0.17
CA GLN A 541 -3.93 6.14 -0.33
C GLN A 541 -3.11 7.09 0.55
#